data_AF-A0A0A1ZCP6-F1
#
_entry.id   AF-A0A0A1ZCP6-F1
#
_cell.length_a   1.000
_cell.length_b   1.000
_cell.length_c   1.000
_cell.angle_alpha   90.00
_cell.angle_beta   90.00
_cell.angle_gamma   90.00
#
_symmetry.space_group_name_H-M   'P 1'
#
loop_
_entity.id
_entity.type
_entity.pdbx_description
1 polymer ?
#
loop_
_entity_poly.entity_id
_entity_poly.type
_entity_poly.pdbx_seq_one_letter_code
_entity_poly.pdbx_strand_id
1 'polypeptide(L)'
;MVTNSEMKGIQGWFLKRLGCFSINQLSPSLHTLRYAIDLIVKGEQLVVFPEGKINKYGKKLVLREGLYRLARLATKKTESIIIIPIGIAYSRVSPKFRSEFCLSLGKPIVMKDFLNFNIKEFNEFLNERIINEEKLALKNVGR
;
A
#
# COMPACT_ATOMS: atom_id res chain seq x y z
N MET A 1 4.43 4.15 -4.38
CA MET A 1 4.11 5.52 -3.93
C MET A 1 5.14 5.96 -2.89
N VAL A 2 5.84 7.10 -3.06
CA VAL A 2 6.89 7.55 -2.11
C VAL A 2 6.70 9.01 -1.71
N THR A 3 7.08 9.40 -0.49
CA THR A 3 7.00 10.79 0.00
C THR A 3 8.00 11.70 -0.70
N ASN A 4 7.64 12.98 -0.89
CA ASN A 4 8.54 13.98 -1.51
C ASN A 4 9.90 14.12 -0.79
N SER A 5 9.96 13.85 0.51
CA SER A 5 11.21 13.92 1.29
C SER A 5 12.23 12.85 0.89
N GLU A 6 11.76 11.65 0.55
CA GLU A 6 12.59 10.49 0.18
C GLU A 6 13.03 10.54 -1.30
N MET A 7 12.47 11.45 -2.09
CA MET A 7 12.77 11.59 -3.52
C MET A 7 13.85 12.64 -3.83
N LYS A 8 14.69 12.99 -2.85
CA LYS A 8 15.82 13.91 -3.02
C LYS A 8 17.13 13.13 -3.28
N GLY A 9 18.05 13.75 -4.02
CA GLY A 9 19.40 13.20 -4.26
C GLY A 9 19.43 11.88 -5.03
N ILE A 10 20.46 11.06 -4.75
CA ILE A 10 20.72 9.78 -5.43
C ILE A 10 19.60 8.76 -5.15
N GLN A 11 19.06 8.76 -3.93
CA GLN A 11 17.91 7.93 -3.56
C GLN A 11 16.69 8.26 -4.43
N GLY A 12 16.40 9.55 -4.60
CA GLY A 12 15.33 10.00 -5.49
C GLY A 12 15.53 9.63 -6.95
N TRP A 13 16.76 9.74 -7.46
CA TRP A 13 17.09 9.31 -8.83
C TRP A 13 16.83 7.81 -9.03
N PHE A 14 17.26 6.98 -8.07
CA PHE A 14 17.06 5.54 -8.13
C PHE A 14 15.57 5.16 -8.05
N LEU A 15 14.83 5.76 -7.12
CA LEU A 15 13.40 5.51 -6.94
C LEU A 15 12.59 5.92 -8.17
N LYS A 16 12.92 7.05 -8.82
CA LYS A 16 12.29 7.44 -10.10
C LYS A 16 12.49 6.38 -11.18
N ARG A 17 13.67 5.77 -11.25
CA ARG A 17 13.97 4.69 -12.22
C ARG A 17 13.20 3.40 -11.93
N LEU A 18 12.81 3.17 -10.68
CA LEU A 18 11.93 2.07 -10.26
C LEU A 18 10.43 2.37 -10.46
N GLY A 19 10.07 3.50 -11.07
CA GLY A 19 8.67 3.89 -11.30
C GLY A 19 7.99 4.49 -10.07
N CYS A 20 8.74 4.85 -9.01
CA CYS A 20 8.17 5.57 -7.88
C CYS A 20 7.88 7.03 -8.26
N PHE A 21 6.66 7.47 -7.95
CA PHE A 21 6.28 8.87 -8.04
C PHE A 21 6.01 9.46 -6.66
N SER A 22 6.20 10.78 -6.59
CA SER A 22 6.21 11.53 -5.35
C SER A 22 4.79 11.93 -4.95
N ILE A 23 4.45 11.68 -3.69
CA ILE A 23 3.19 12.12 -3.08
C ILE A 23 3.51 13.03 -1.92
N ASN A 24 2.86 14.19 -1.90
CA ASN A 24 2.84 15.01 -0.72
C ASN A 24 1.76 14.48 0.24
N GLN A 25 2.18 13.89 1.36
CA GLN A 25 1.25 13.36 2.38
C GLN A 25 0.51 14.46 3.15
N LEU A 26 1.06 15.68 3.22
CA LEU A 26 0.49 16.81 3.96
C LEU A 26 -0.56 17.55 3.14
N SER A 27 -0.35 17.64 1.83
CA SER A 27 -1.32 18.18 0.87
C SER A 27 -1.36 17.28 -0.37
N PRO A 28 -2.12 16.16 -0.31
CA PRO A 28 -2.26 15.28 -1.47
C PRO A 28 -2.89 16.07 -2.62
N SER A 29 -2.06 16.43 -3.60
CA SER A 29 -2.52 17.21 -4.73
C SER A 29 -3.55 16.40 -5.54
N LEU A 30 -4.60 17.05 -6.04
CA LEU A 30 -5.54 16.41 -6.97
C LEU A 30 -4.82 15.80 -8.18
N HIS A 31 -3.70 16.39 -8.59
CA HIS A 31 -2.84 15.88 -9.66
C HIS A 31 -2.27 14.50 -9.35
N THR A 32 -1.77 14.27 -8.13
CA THR A 32 -1.20 12.98 -7.73
C THR A 32 -2.25 11.87 -7.72
N LEU A 33 -3.45 12.18 -7.24
CA LEU A 33 -4.56 11.22 -7.24
C LEU A 33 -5.05 10.93 -8.66
N ARG A 34 -5.18 11.95 -9.52
CA ARG A 34 -5.48 11.77 -10.95
C ARG A 34 -4.44 10.90 -11.64
N TYR A 35 -3.15 11.18 -11.41
CA TYR A 35 -2.06 10.39 -11.97
C TYR A 35 -2.14 8.92 -11.55
N ALA A 36 -2.39 8.64 -10.27
CA ALA A 36 -2.54 7.27 -9.79
C ALA A 36 -3.75 6.55 -10.41
N ILE A 37 -4.87 7.26 -10.62
CA ILE A 37 -6.02 6.72 -11.35
C ILE A 37 -5.65 6.44 -12.80
N ASP A 38 -4.94 7.34 -13.47
CA ASP A 38 -4.56 7.17 -14.88
C ASP A 38 -3.59 5.99 -15.06
N LEU A 39 -2.71 5.72 -14.08
CA LEU A 39 -1.90 4.50 -14.04
C LEU A 39 -2.78 3.25 -13.94
N ILE A 40 -3.74 3.22 -13.01
CA ILE A 40 -4.66 2.08 -12.85
C ILE A 40 -5.45 1.83 -14.14
N VAL A 41 -5.95 2.89 -14.79
CA VAL A 41 -6.71 2.79 -16.05
C VAL A 41 -5.84 2.26 -17.19
N LYS A 42 -4.53 2.57 -17.20
CA LYS A 42 -3.56 2.01 -18.16
C LYS A 42 -3.19 0.54 -17.90
N GLY A 43 -3.68 -0.06 -16.81
CA GLY A 43 -3.32 -1.42 -16.41
C GLY A 43 -1.99 -1.51 -15.65
N GLU A 44 -1.44 -0.37 -15.23
CA GLU A 44 -0.20 -0.33 -14.44
C GLU A 44 -0.45 -0.73 -12.99
N GLN A 45 0.52 -1.40 -12.38
CA GLN A 45 0.43 -1.85 -10.99
C GLN A 45 0.82 -0.74 -10.01
N LEU A 46 0.01 -0.54 -8.97
CA LEU A 46 0.25 0.46 -7.95
C LEU A 46 0.48 -0.17 -6.58
N VAL A 47 1.65 0.10 -5.99
CA VAL A 47 1.95 -0.25 -4.59
C VAL A 47 1.66 0.92 -3.68
N VAL A 48 0.79 0.69 -2.69
CA VAL A 48 0.35 1.68 -1.70
C VAL A 48 0.57 1.13 -0.29
N PHE A 49 1.20 1.95 0.58
CA PHE A 49 1.31 1.67 2.00
C PHE A 49 0.26 2.49 2.76
N PRO A 50 -0.89 1.88 3.14
CA PRO A 50 -2.03 2.61 3.69
C PRO A 50 -1.78 3.22 5.08
N GLU A 51 -0.75 2.78 5.81
CA GLU A 51 -0.35 3.32 7.12
C GLU A 51 0.20 4.75 7.04
N GLY A 52 0.90 5.07 5.94
CA GLY A 52 1.60 6.35 5.74
C GLY A 52 2.79 6.63 6.67
N LYS A 53 3.09 5.77 7.65
CA LYS A 53 4.27 5.83 8.53
C LYS A 53 4.80 4.43 8.80
N ILE A 54 6.10 4.30 9.02
CA ILE A 54 6.72 3.02 9.39
C ILE A 54 6.50 2.76 10.87
N ASN A 55 5.91 1.61 11.20
CA ASN A 55 5.69 1.18 12.56
C ASN A 55 6.58 -0.04 12.91
N LYS A 56 7.68 0.20 13.61
CA LYS A 56 8.68 -0.85 13.89
C LYS A 56 8.27 -1.84 14.98
N TYR A 57 7.33 -1.47 15.84
CA TYR A 57 7.03 -2.20 17.07
C TYR A 57 5.64 -2.85 17.07
N GLY A 58 5.06 -3.11 15.88
CA GLY A 58 3.81 -3.84 15.76
C GLY A 58 2.61 -3.17 16.44
N LYS A 59 2.63 -1.83 16.61
CA LYS A 59 1.43 -1.12 17.10
C LYS A 59 0.27 -1.34 16.12
N LYS A 60 -0.96 -1.19 16.61
CA LYS A 60 -2.17 -1.30 15.79
C LYS A 60 -2.04 -0.48 14.50
N LEU A 61 -2.18 -1.16 13.37
CA LEU A 61 -2.22 -0.57 12.03
C LEU A 61 -3.46 0.33 11.92
N VAL A 62 -3.24 1.62 11.70
CA VAL A 62 -4.30 2.58 11.40
C VAL A 62 -4.20 2.94 9.92
N LEU A 63 -5.10 2.39 9.13
CA LEU A 63 -5.14 2.64 7.69
C LEU A 63 -5.70 4.04 7.42
N ARG A 64 -5.03 4.78 6.55
CA ARG A 64 -5.55 6.05 6.02
C ARG A 64 -6.60 5.78 4.95
N GLU A 65 -7.60 6.64 4.90
CA GLU A 65 -8.74 6.57 3.96
C GLU A 65 -8.38 6.75 2.48
N GLY A 66 -7.16 7.21 2.19
CA GLY A 66 -6.73 7.56 0.83
C GLY A 66 -6.80 6.40 -0.16
N LEU A 67 -6.51 5.17 0.30
CA LEU A 67 -6.57 3.98 -0.55
C LEU A 67 -7.98 3.68 -1.03
N TYR A 68 -8.95 3.63 -0.11
CA TYR A 68 -10.35 3.36 -0.46
C TYR A 68 -10.90 4.46 -1.38
N ARG A 69 -10.60 5.73 -1.10
CA ARG A 69 -11.03 6.86 -1.96
C ARG A 69 -10.45 6.76 -3.36
N LEU A 70 -9.17 6.39 -3.48
CA LEU A 70 -8.52 6.21 -4.77
C LEU A 70 -9.12 5.04 -5.55
N ALA A 71 -9.31 3.89 -4.90
CA ALA A 71 -9.91 2.72 -5.52
C ALA A 71 -11.35 3.00 -5.99
N ARG A 72 -12.18 3.63 -5.15
CA ARG A 72 -13.56 4.01 -5.48
C ARG A 72 -13.66 5.08 -6.58
N LEU A 73 -12.68 5.98 -6.69
CA LEU A 73 -12.66 6.94 -7.81
C LEU A 73 -12.20 6.28 -9.10
N ALA A 74 -11.26 5.35 -9.01
CA ALA A 74 -10.79 4.58 -10.16
C ALA A 74 -11.89 3.63 -10.69
N THR A 75 -12.78 3.09 -9.84
CA THR A 75 -13.89 2.23 -10.31
C THR A 75 -14.87 2.96 -11.23
N LYS A 76 -14.91 4.30 -11.19
CA LYS A 76 -15.70 5.09 -12.14
C LYS A 76 -15.11 5.13 -13.55
N LYS A 77 -13.82 4.80 -13.69
CA LYS A 77 -13.10 4.81 -14.97
C LYS A 77 -12.77 3.40 -15.49
N THR A 78 -12.71 2.40 -14.61
CA THR A 78 -12.41 1.02 -14.97
C THR A 78 -13.07 0.04 -13.99
N GLU A 79 -13.57 -1.08 -14.49
CA GLU A 79 -14.21 -2.11 -13.66
C GLU A 79 -13.20 -3.10 -13.05
N SER A 80 -11.98 -3.15 -13.56
CA SER A 80 -10.98 -4.18 -13.23
C SER A 80 -10.00 -3.72 -12.16
N ILE A 81 -10.50 -3.41 -10.96
CA ILE A 81 -9.64 -3.01 -9.83
C ILE A 81 -9.56 -4.15 -8.83
N ILE A 82 -8.36 -4.69 -8.70
CA ILE A 82 -8.02 -5.76 -7.78
C ILE A 82 -7.03 -5.23 -6.76
N ILE A 83 -7.36 -5.37 -5.48
CA ILE A 83 -6.48 -5.03 -4.36
C ILE A 83 -5.94 -6.33 -3.79
N ILE A 84 -4.61 -6.44 -3.69
CA ILE A 84 -3.95 -7.60 -3.10
C ILE A 84 -3.38 -7.15 -1.75
N PRO A 85 -3.89 -7.66 -0.61
CA PRO A 85 -3.29 -7.39 0.69
C PRO A 85 -1.95 -8.11 0.79
N ILE A 86 -0.91 -7.40 1.24
CA ILE A 86 0.45 -7.95 1.35
C ILE A 86 0.95 -7.74 2.77
N GLY A 87 1.37 -8.83 3.41
CA GLY A 87 2.11 -8.81 4.67
C GLY A 87 3.61 -8.84 4.39
N ILE A 88 4.37 -8.01 5.11
CA ILE A 88 5.83 -7.94 4.98
C ILE A 88 6.44 -8.14 6.36
N ALA A 89 7.34 -9.12 6.49
CA ALA A 89 8.05 -9.37 7.72
C ALA A 89 9.55 -9.54 7.48
N TYR A 90 10.34 -9.12 8.47
CA TYR A 90 11.79 -9.30 8.50
C TYR A 90 12.15 -10.13 9.72
N SER A 91 13.18 -10.97 9.60
CA SER A 91 13.68 -11.80 10.71
C SER A 91 14.21 -10.98 11.90
N ARG A 92 14.38 -9.66 11.73
CA ARG A 92 14.78 -8.72 12.78
C ARG A 92 13.93 -7.45 12.70
N VAL A 93 13.65 -6.83 13.86
CA VAL A 93 12.93 -5.54 13.95
C VAL A 93 13.65 -4.44 13.16
N SER A 94 14.98 -4.40 13.30
CA SER A 94 15.85 -3.55 12.50
C SER A 94 16.62 -4.44 11.53
N PRO A 95 16.20 -4.52 10.26
CA PRO A 95 16.85 -5.38 9.28
C PRO A 95 18.31 -4.95 9.08
N LYS A 96 19.22 -5.92 9.06
CA LYS A 96 20.63 -5.76 8.67
C LYS A 96 20.85 -6.25 7.24
N PHE A 97 21.99 -5.92 6.66
CA PHE A 97 22.41 -6.49 5.37
C PHE A 97 22.32 -8.03 5.40
N ARG A 98 21.72 -8.62 4.36
CA ARG A 98 21.43 -10.07 4.23
C ARG A 98 20.46 -10.64 5.28
N SER A 99 19.63 -9.82 5.91
CA SER A 99 18.53 -10.34 6.74
C SER A 99 17.47 -10.99 5.87
N GLU A 100 16.91 -12.08 6.36
CA GLU A 100 15.77 -12.76 5.75
C GLU A 100 14.50 -11.91 5.88
N PHE A 101 13.66 -12.01 4.86
CA PHE A 101 12.34 -11.39 4.83
C PHE A 101 11.34 -12.36 4.22
N CYS A 102 10.07 -12.19 4.55
CA CYS A 102 8.96 -12.90 3.95
C CYS A 102 7.90 -11.91 3.47
N LEU A 103 7.35 -12.20 2.29
CA LEU A 103 6.17 -11.55 1.75
C LEU A 103 5.03 -12.58 1.74
N SER A 104 3.94 -12.27 2.41
CA SER A 104 2.70 -13.04 2.33
C SER A 104 1.71 -12.29 1.45
N LEU A 105 1.26 -12.93 0.38
CA LEU A 105 0.31 -12.37 -0.58
C LEU A 105 -1.07 -12.95 -0.27
N GLY A 106 -1.98 -12.12 0.19
CA GLY A 106 -3.33 -12.55 0.50
C GLY A 106 -4.23 -12.65 -0.71
N LYS A 107 -5.48 -13.08 -0.47
CA LYS A 107 -6.46 -13.28 -1.53
C LYS A 107 -6.77 -11.96 -2.26
N PRO A 108 -6.85 -11.95 -3.59
CA PRO A 108 -7.29 -10.80 -4.37
C PRO A 108 -8.68 -10.30 -3.94
N ILE A 109 -8.84 -8.99 -3.79
CA ILE A 109 -10.08 -8.31 -3.42
C ILE A 109 -10.55 -7.51 -4.64
N VAL A 110 -11.69 -7.87 -5.22
CA VAL A 110 -12.29 -7.14 -6.34
C VAL A 110 -13.05 -5.94 -5.80
N MET A 111 -12.63 -4.72 -6.14
CA MET A 111 -13.18 -3.49 -5.56
C MET A 111 -14.68 -3.29 -5.87
N LYS A 112 -15.17 -3.84 -6.99
CA LYS A 112 -16.57 -3.76 -7.41
C LYS A 112 -17.54 -4.32 -6.37
N ASP A 113 -17.13 -5.37 -5.66
CA ASP A 113 -17.96 -6.05 -4.66
C ASP A 113 -18.11 -5.24 -3.36
N PHE A 114 -17.27 -4.21 -3.18
CA PHE A 114 -17.19 -3.39 -1.95
C PHE A 114 -17.62 -1.93 -2.17
N LEU A 115 -18.31 -1.63 -3.27
CA LEU A 115 -18.79 -0.26 -3.56
C LEU A 115 -19.86 0.24 -2.57
N ASN A 116 -20.60 -0.68 -1.96
CA ASN A 116 -21.64 -0.37 -0.97
C ASN A 116 -21.08 -0.13 0.44
N PHE A 117 -19.83 -0.50 0.70
CA PHE A 117 -19.21 -0.35 2.02
C PHE A 117 -18.92 1.13 2.27
N ASN A 118 -19.05 1.56 3.51
CA ASN A 118 -18.48 2.84 3.92
C ASN A 118 -16.95 2.73 4.09
N ILE A 119 -16.28 3.88 4.20
CA ILE A 119 -14.81 3.94 4.29
C ILE A 119 -14.29 3.14 5.50
N LYS A 120 -15.00 3.19 6.62
CA LYS A 120 -14.61 2.56 7.88
C LYS A 120 -14.72 1.03 7.77
N GLU A 121 -15.85 0.52 7.28
CA GLU A 121 -16.09 -0.90 7.05
C GLU A 121 -15.04 -1.51 6.13
N PHE A 122 -14.74 -0.83 5.01
CA PHE A 122 -13.73 -1.33 4.08
C PHE A 122 -12.34 -1.31 4.71
N ASN A 123 -12.00 -0.25 5.46
CA ASN A 123 -10.71 -0.18 6.14
C ASN A 123 -10.57 -1.25 7.22
N GLU A 124 -11.62 -1.55 7.99
CA GLU A 124 -11.63 -2.63 8.97
C GLU A 124 -11.40 -3.99 8.29
N PHE A 125 -12.17 -4.27 7.23
CA PHE A 125 -12.01 -5.48 6.41
C PHE A 125 -10.60 -5.63 5.84
N LEU A 126 -10.06 -4.57 5.22
CA LEU A 126 -8.73 -4.59 4.63
C LEU A 126 -7.64 -4.74 5.70
N ASN A 127 -7.80 -4.09 6.85
CA ASN A 127 -6.85 -4.17 7.95
C ASN A 127 -6.75 -5.59 8.51
N GLU A 128 -7.88 -6.28 8.69
CA GLU A 128 -7.88 -7.68 9.11
C GLU A 128 -7.12 -8.58 8.13
N ARG A 129 -7.32 -8.37 6.82
CA ARG A 129 -6.60 -9.10 5.77
C ARG A 129 -5.10 -8.84 5.85
N ILE A 130 -4.67 -7.58 5.91
CA ILE A 130 -3.26 -7.21 5.99
C ILE A 130 -2.61 -7.78 7.26
N ILE A 131 -3.28 -7.70 8.42
CA ILE A 131 -2.78 -8.24 9.69
C ILE A 131 -2.60 -9.77 9.61
N ASN A 132 -3.54 -10.47 8.97
CA ASN A 132 -3.43 -11.92 8.80
C ASN A 132 -2.22 -12.28 7.92
N GLU A 133 -2.02 -11.57 6.81
CA GLU A 133 -0.85 -11.76 5.95
C GLU A 133 0.47 -11.38 6.67
N GLU A 134 0.48 -10.33 7.48
CA GLU A 134 1.64 -9.94 8.27
C GLU A 134 2.00 -11.02 9.30
N LYS A 135 1.01 -11.60 9.99
CA LYS A 135 1.21 -12.72 10.93
C LYS A 135 1.79 -13.95 10.22
N LEU A 136 1.30 -14.28 9.03
CA LEU A 136 1.84 -15.38 8.23
C LEU A 136 3.29 -15.10 7.82
N ALA A 137 3.59 -13.88 7.40
CA ALA A 137 4.95 -13.48 7.06
C ALA A 137 5.89 -13.54 8.28
N LEU A 138 5.45 -13.09 9.46
CA LEU A 138 6.21 -13.14 10.71
C LEU A 138 6.56 -14.58 11.10
N LYS A 139 5.57 -15.47 11.05
CA LYS A 139 5.75 -16.90 11.33
C LYS A 139 6.82 -17.53 10.44
N ASN A 140 6.86 -17.16 9.17
CA ASN A 140 7.83 -17.68 8.19
C ASN A 140 9.25 -17.15 8.40
N VAL A 141 9.44 -16.04 9.11
CA VAL A 141 10.77 -15.50 9.48
C VAL A 141 11.14 -15.79 10.94
N GLY A 142 10.41 -16.71 11.59
CA GLY A 142 10.68 -17.15 12.96
C GLY A 142 10.31 -16.13 14.04
N ARG A 143 9.31 -15.27 13.77
CA ARG A 143 8.84 -14.22 14.68
C ARG A 143 7.34 -14.26 14.95
#